data_AF-A0A7X2P5J5-F1
#
_entry.id   AF-A0A7X2P5J5-F1
#
_cell.length_a   1.000
_cell.length_b   1.000
_cell.length_c   1.000
_cell.angle_alpha   90.00
_cell.angle_beta   90.00
_cell.angle_gamma   90.00
#
_symmetry.space_group_name_H-M   'P 1'
#
loop_
_entity.id
_entity.type
_entity.pdbx_description
1 polymer ?
#
loop_
_entity_poly.entity_id
_entity_poly.type
_entity_poly.pdbx_seq_one_letter_code
_entity_poly.pdbx_strand_id
1 'polypeptide(L)' 'MAFFTSAITTLKTLVVAIGAGLGIWGAINLMEGYGNDNRATRS' A
#
# COMPACT_ATOMS: atom_id res chain seq x y z
N MET A 1 -27.43 -1.86 -18.47
CA MET A 1 -26.26 -1.18 -17.86
C MET A 1 -25.91 -1.68 -16.45
N ALA A 2 -26.86 -2.21 -15.66
CA ALA A 2 -26.62 -2.61 -14.25
C ALA A 2 -25.46 -3.58 -14.01
N PHE A 3 -25.28 -4.59 -14.89
CA PHE A 3 -24.17 -5.54 -14.78
C PHE A 3 -22.80 -4.86 -14.80
N PHE A 4 -22.56 -3.97 -15.77
CA PHE A 4 -21.29 -3.25 -15.89
C PHE A 4 -21.05 -2.32 -14.70
N THR A 5 -22.09 -1.66 -14.20
CA THR A 5 -21.99 -0.85 -12.98
C THR A 5 -21.56 -1.67 -11.77
N SER A 6 -22.15 -2.86 -11.57
CA SER A 6 -21.76 -3.76 -10.48
C SER A 6 -20.31 -4.24 -10.62
N ALA A 7 -19.89 -4.63 -11.83
CA ALA A 7 -18.53 -5.09 -12.09
C ALA A 7 -17.50 -4.01 -11.80
N ILE A 8 -17.76 -2.76 -12.20
CA ILE A 8 -16.88 -1.60 -11.94
C ILE A 8 -16.77 -1.35 -10.44
N THR A 9 -17.87 -1.39 -9.69
CA THR A 9 -17.85 -1.22 -8.23
C THR A 9 -16.98 -2.28 -7.56
N THR A 10 -17.14 -3.56 -7.94
CA THR A 10 -16.33 -4.64 -7.39
C THR A 10 -14.84 -4.45 -7.70
N LEU A 11 -14.50 -4.14 -8.96
CA LEU A 11 -13.12 -3.87 -9.36
C LEU A 11 -12.51 -2.69 -8.60
N LYS A 12 -13.26 -1.61 -8.43
CA LYS A 12 -12.81 -0.43 -7.68
C LYS A 12 -12.49 -0.79 -6.23
N THR A 13 -13.35 -1.57 -5.57
CA THR A 13 -13.11 -2.02 -4.19
C THR A 13 -11.82 -2.83 -4.08
N LEU A 14 -11.59 -3.76 -5.01
CA LEU A 14 -10.37 -4.57 -5.04
C LEU A 14 -9.11 -3.71 -5.25
N VAL A 15 -9.14 -2.79 -6.20
CA VAL A 15 -8.01 -1.90 -6.50
C VAL A 15 -7.68 -1.02 -5.29
N VAL A 16 -8.68 -0.44 -4.64
CA VAL A 16 -8.47 0.39 -3.44
C VAL A 16 -7.92 -0.43 -2.29
N ALA A 17 -8.45 -1.63 -2.04
CA ALA A 17 -7.98 -2.49 -0.96
C ALA A 17 -6.51 -2.92 -1.17
N ILE A 18 -6.15 -3.32 -2.39
CA ILE A 18 -4.76 -3.70 -2.73
C ILE A 18 -3.84 -2.48 -2.63
N GLY A 19 -4.24 -1.34 -3.19
CA GLY A 19 -3.47 -0.10 -3.13
C GLY A 19 -3.22 0.37 -1.70
N ALA A 20 -4.23 0.28 -0.83
CA ALA A 20 -4.09 0.59 0.59
C ALA A 20 -3.13 -0.38 1.30
N GLY A 21 -3.25 -1.69 1.03
CA GLY A 21 -2.36 -2.70 1.59
C GLY A 21 -0.89 -2.49 1.20
N LEU A 22 -0.63 -2.25 -0.09
CA LEU A 22 0.72 -1.95 -0.59
C LEU A 22 1.26 -0.62 -0.05
N GLY A 23 0.40 0.40 0.08
CA GLY A 23 0.77 1.68 0.66
C GLY A 23 1.22 1.57 2.12
N ILE A 24 0.46 0.84 2.95
CA ILE A 24 0.82 0.56 4.34
C ILE A 24 2.11 -0.24 4.41
N TRP A 25 2.24 -1.30 3.61
CA TRP A 25 3.45 -2.11 3.59
C TRP A 25 4.69 -1.30 3.20
N GLY A 26 4.59 -0.47 2.16
CA GLY A 26 5.67 0.42 1.74
C GLY A 26 6.06 1.44 2.83
N ALA A 27 5.07 2.01 3.52
CA ALA A 27 5.31 2.92 4.65
C ALA A 27 6.06 2.21 5.80
N ILE A 28 5.66 0.98 6.15
CA ILE A 28 6.33 0.17 7.17
C ILE A 28 7.77 -0.11 6.76
N ASN A 29 8.02 -0.58 5.54
CA ASN A 29 9.38 -0.86 5.06
C ASN A 29 10.28 0.39 5.12
N LEU A 30 9.73 1.57 4.81
CA LEU A 30 10.47 2.83 4.93
C LEU A 30 10.82 3.16 6.39
N MET A 31 9.89 2.92 7.32
CA MET A 31 10.13 3.10 8.75
C MET A 31 11.12 2.08 9.33
N GLU A 32 11.08 0.82 8.87
CA GLU A 32 12.05 -0.22 9.24
C GLU A 32 13.46 0.11 8.72
N GLY A 33 13.56 0.59 7.47
CA GLY A 33 14.83 1.01 6.87
C GLY A 33 15.40 2.29 7.50
N TYR A 34 14.56 3.18 8.02
CA TYR A 34 14.98 4.49 8.56
C TYR A 34 16.05 4.39 9.65
N GLY A 35 15.95 3.42 10.56
CA GLY A 35 16.94 3.20 11.62
C GLY A 35 18.25 2.59 11.13
N ASN A 36 18.17 1.70 10.13
CA ASN A 36 19.32 0.99 9.55
C ASN A 36 20.12 1.86 8.56
N ASP A 37 19.46 2.83 7.93
CA ASP A 37 20.05 3.77 6.97
C ASP A 37 20.55 5.06 7.64
N ASN A 38 20.24 5.26 8.93
CA ASN A 38 20.83 6.32 9.72
C ASN A 38 22.32 6.06 9.92
N ARG A 39 23.17 6.85 9.26
CA ARG A 39 24.64 6.76 9.35
C ARG A 39 25.15 6.98 10.78
N ALA A 40 24.39 7.68 11.63
CA ALA A 40 24.72 7.87 13.06
C ALA A 40 24.39 6.65 13.95
N THR A 41 23.60 5.69 13.46
CA THR A 41 23.32 4.41 14.14
C THR A 41 24.39 3.35 13.83
N ARG A 42 25.19 3.54 12.78
CA ARG A 42 26.30 2.63 12.44
C ARG A 42 27.56 3.12 13.17
N SER A 43 27.95 2.39 14.22
CA SER A 43 29.22 2.53 14.95
C SER A 43 30.42 2.15 14.10
#